data_AF-A0A7J3X7K4-F1
#
_entry.id   AF-A0A7J3X7K4-F1
#
_cell.length_a   1.000
_cell.length_b   1.000
_cell.length_c   1.000
_cell.angle_alpha   90.00
_cell.angle_beta   90.00
_cell.angle_gamma   90.00
#
_symmetry.space_group_name_H-M   'P 1'
#
loop_
_entity.id
_entity.type
_entity.pdbx_description
1 polymer ?
#
loop_
_entity_poly.entity_id
_entity_poly.type
_entity_poly.pdbx_seq_one_letter_code
_entity_poly.pdbx_strand_id
1 'polypeptide(L)'
;MLETASTPSIIGVEYSSLYAGEWGKLLVKVRGAGLVSLAVEGDVEWLDPGRVMLSGESVVEVPVKPGVVGEFPVRVVVKSESGEDARIAWLRASEKARKCPNCGAPAEPGANYCWKCGARIA
;
A
#
# COMPACT_ATOMS: atom_id res chain seq x y z
N MET A 1 -34.79 -1.13 -16.88
CA MET A 1 -33.52 -1.81 -16.61
C MET A 1 -33.07 -1.33 -15.25
N LEU A 2 -33.22 -2.15 -14.21
CA LEU A 2 -32.76 -1.79 -12.87
C LEU A 2 -31.27 -2.11 -12.84
N GLU A 3 -30.45 -1.09 -13.01
CA GLU A 3 -29.02 -1.16 -12.71
C GLU A 3 -28.92 -1.49 -11.22
N THR A 4 -28.63 -2.75 -10.92
CA THR A 4 -28.42 -3.23 -9.56
C THR A 4 -27.24 -2.46 -8.99
N ALA A 5 -27.56 -1.41 -8.23
CA ALA A 5 -26.65 -0.70 -7.36
C ALA A 5 -25.91 -1.73 -6.51
N SER A 6 -24.71 -2.11 -6.97
CA SER A 6 -23.95 -3.19 -6.37
C SER A 6 -23.10 -2.57 -5.28
N THR A 7 -23.45 -2.87 -4.03
CA THR A 7 -22.68 -2.48 -2.86
C THR A 7 -21.21 -2.86 -3.08
N PRO A 8 -20.26 -1.91 -2.95
CA PRO A 8 -18.86 -2.21 -3.13
C PRO A 8 -18.44 -3.23 -2.07
N SER A 9 -17.66 -4.23 -2.46
CA SER A 9 -17.12 -5.23 -1.55
C SER A 9 -15.63 -5.36 -1.76
N ILE A 10 -14.86 -5.29 -0.67
CA ILE A 10 -13.40 -5.46 -0.72
C ILE A 10 -13.09 -6.95 -0.80
N ILE A 11 -12.78 -7.42 -2.01
CA ILE A 11 -12.45 -8.81 -2.31
C ILE A 11 -11.08 -9.18 -1.72
N GLY A 12 -10.12 -8.27 -1.82
CA GLY A 12 -8.78 -8.49 -1.33
C GLY A 12 -7.94 -7.21 -1.30
N VAL A 13 -6.93 -7.21 -0.45
CA VAL A 13 -5.95 -6.13 -0.36
C VAL A 13 -4.58 -6.77 -0.49
N GLU A 14 -3.88 -6.43 -1.55
CA GLU A 14 -2.52 -6.90 -1.81
C GLU A 14 -1.57 -5.71 -1.87
N TYR A 15 -0.29 -5.94 -1.67
CA TYR A 15 0.73 -4.91 -1.76
C TYR A 15 1.98 -5.48 -2.43
N SER A 16 2.73 -4.61 -3.10
CA SER A 16 4.05 -4.96 -3.66
C SER A 16 5.12 -4.91 -2.57
N SER A 17 6.41 -4.83 -2.90
CA SER A 17 7.44 -4.61 -1.88
C SER A 17 7.28 -3.22 -1.24
N LEU A 18 6.74 -3.17 -0.01
CA LEU A 18 6.63 -1.94 0.79
C LEU A 18 7.90 -1.75 1.62
N TYR A 19 8.40 -0.52 1.65
CA TYR A 19 9.55 -0.15 2.47
C TYR A 19 9.21 1.01 3.38
N ALA A 20 9.66 0.95 4.64
CA ALA A 20 9.44 2.04 5.58
C ALA A 20 10.09 3.33 5.06
N GLY A 21 9.32 4.43 5.07
CA GLY A 21 9.76 5.73 4.59
C GLY A 21 9.72 5.91 3.06
N GLU A 22 9.32 4.90 2.29
CA GLU A 22 9.25 4.97 0.82
C GLU A 22 7.81 4.79 0.34
N TRP A 23 7.46 5.49 -0.75
CA TRP A 23 6.18 5.31 -1.42
C TRP A 23 6.12 3.96 -2.11
N GLY A 24 5.17 3.14 -1.70
CA GLY A 24 4.81 1.87 -2.32
C GLY A 24 3.39 1.89 -2.87
N LYS A 25 3.02 0.80 -3.52
CA LYS A 25 1.69 0.62 -4.14
C LYS A 25 0.90 -0.44 -3.39
N LEU A 26 -0.27 -0.05 -2.91
CA LEU A 26 -1.29 -0.92 -2.37
C LEU A 26 -2.32 -1.22 -3.46
N LEU A 27 -2.56 -2.49 -3.74
CA LEU A 27 -3.52 -2.98 -4.73
C LEU A 27 -4.78 -3.42 -4.01
N VAL A 28 -5.78 -2.55 -3.98
CA VAL A 28 -7.08 -2.86 -3.36
C VAL A 28 -8.00 -3.43 -4.43
N LYS A 29 -8.31 -4.71 -4.33
CA LYS A 29 -9.29 -5.40 -5.19
C LYS A 29 -10.68 -5.14 -4.64
N VAL A 30 -11.43 -4.31 -5.33
CA VAL A 30 -12.82 -4.00 -5.01
C VAL A 30 -13.73 -4.50 -6.12
N ARG A 31 -14.89 -5.01 -5.72
CA ARG A 31 -15.95 -5.38 -6.64
C ARG A 31 -17.14 -4.46 -6.42
N GLY A 32 -17.58 -3.79 -7.47
CA GLY A 32 -18.73 -2.88 -7.42
C GLY A 32 -19.02 -2.26 -8.77
N ALA A 33 -20.03 -1.41 -8.84
CA ALA A 33 -20.35 -0.64 -10.03
C ALA A 33 -20.65 0.80 -9.64
N GLY A 34 -20.10 1.75 -10.40
CA GLY A 34 -20.32 3.19 -10.17
C GLY A 34 -19.13 3.90 -9.52
N LEU A 35 -19.35 5.13 -9.07
CA LEU A 35 -18.33 5.99 -8.47
C LEU A 35 -18.13 5.61 -6.99
N VAL A 36 -16.90 5.27 -6.63
CA VAL A 36 -16.50 4.97 -5.26
C VAL A 36 -15.33 5.85 -4.83
N SER A 37 -15.20 6.05 -3.53
CA SER A 37 -14.05 6.71 -2.90
C SER A 37 -13.38 5.72 -1.94
N LEU A 38 -12.07 5.57 -2.04
CA LEU A 38 -11.30 4.70 -1.16
C LEU A 38 -10.57 5.54 -0.12
N ALA A 39 -10.66 5.12 1.13
CA ALA A 39 -9.92 5.68 2.24
C ALA A 39 -9.06 4.60 2.89
N VAL A 40 -7.82 4.95 3.25
CA VAL A 40 -6.96 4.08 4.04
C VAL A 40 -6.74 4.73 5.40
N GLU A 41 -6.93 3.97 6.48
CA GLU A 41 -6.73 4.43 7.85
C GLU A 41 -5.70 3.53 8.53
N GLY A 42 -4.76 4.10 9.29
CA GLY A 42 -3.74 3.35 10.03
C GLY A 42 -2.39 4.08 10.11
N ASP A 43 -1.35 3.38 10.55
CA ASP A 43 0.04 3.85 10.66
C ASP A 43 0.76 3.92 9.30
N VAL A 44 0.08 4.48 8.29
CA VAL A 44 0.58 4.61 6.93
C VAL A 44 0.15 5.94 6.33
N GLU A 45 1.09 6.65 5.72
CA GLU A 45 0.81 7.86 4.96
C GLU A 45 0.31 7.43 3.57
N TRP A 46 -0.80 7.95 3.07
CA TRP A 46 -1.37 7.53 1.78
C TRP A 46 -1.90 8.73 1.00
N LEU A 47 -1.98 8.59 -0.33
CA LEU A 47 -2.59 9.59 -1.20
C LEU A 47 -3.98 9.15 -1.63
N ASP A 48 -4.95 10.06 -1.47
CA ASP A 48 -6.30 9.86 -1.97
C ASP A 48 -6.30 9.80 -3.51
N PRO A 49 -6.73 8.66 -4.11
CA PRO A 49 -6.81 8.54 -5.56
C PRO A 49 -8.02 9.29 -6.15
N GLY A 50 -8.85 9.92 -5.31
CA GLY A 50 -10.10 10.57 -5.71
C GLY A 50 -11.23 9.58 -5.96
N ARG A 51 -12.18 10.01 -6.79
CA ARG A 51 -13.33 9.19 -7.18
C ARG A 51 -12.92 8.20 -8.26
N VAL A 52 -13.00 6.91 -7.95
CA VAL A 52 -12.68 5.82 -8.87
C VAL A 52 -13.97 5.21 -9.41
N MET A 53 -14.06 5.01 -10.72
CA MET A 53 -15.21 4.39 -11.36
C MET A 53 -15.00 2.87 -11.45
N LEU A 54 -15.82 2.09 -10.73
CA LEU A 54 -15.78 0.64 -10.76
C LEU A 54 -16.69 0.09 -11.87
N SER A 55 -16.23 -0.95 -12.55
CA SER A 55 -17.00 -1.68 -13.59
C SER A 55 -16.91 -3.19 -13.35
N GLY A 56 -17.47 -3.65 -12.23
CA GLY A 56 -17.38 -5.04 -11.80
C GLY A 56 -16.19 -5.25 -10.87
N GLU A 57 -15.27 -6.13 -11.24
CA GLU A 57 -14.03 -6.35 -10.49
C GLU A 57 -12.96 -5.35 -10.97
N SER A 58 -12.44 -4.53 -10.07
CA SER A 58 -11.44 -3.53 -10.39
C SER A 58 -10.36 -3.48 -9.32
N VAL A 59 -9.13 -3.22 -9.73
CA VAL A 59 -7.98 -3.09 -8.84
C VAL A 59 -7.61 -1.62 -8.75
N VAL A 60 -7.64 -1.06 -7.54
CA VAL A 60 -7.24 0.32 -7.31
C VAL A 60 -5.85 0.36 -6.71
N GLU A 61 -4.96 1.07 -7.39
CA GLU A 61 -3.61 1.36 -6.92
C GLU A 61 -3.64 2.58 -6.01
N VAL A 62 -3.45 2.35 -4.71
CA VAL A 62 -3.35 3.41 -3.70
C VAL A 62 -1.87 3.59 -3.33
N PRO A 63 -1.27 4.78 -3.55
CA PRO A 63 0.08 5.06 -3.07
C PRO A 63 0.08 5.11 -1.54
N VAL A 64 0.91 4.28 -0.92
CA VAL A 64 1.03 4.19 0.54
C VAL A 64 2.50 4.22 0.95
N LYS A 65 2.82 4.89 2.05
CA LYS A 65 4.15 5.07 2.60
C LYS A 65 4.14 4.66 4.07
N PRO A 66 4.65 3.46 4.38
CA PRO A 66 4.73 2.96 5.75
C PRO A 66 5.64 3.84 6.61
N GLY A 67 5.15 4.24 7.79
CA GLY A 67 5.98 4.93 8.79
C GLY A 67 6.79 3.99 9.68
N VAL A 68 6.42 2.70 9.70
CA VAL A 68 6.98 1.68 10.58
C VAL A 68 7.55 0.50 9.78
N VAL A 69 8.58 -0.14 10.33
CA VAL A 69 9.12 -1.42 9.82
C VAL A 69 8.42 -2.55 10.57
N GLY A 70 8.01 -3.59 9.85
CA GLY A 70 7.31 -4.76 10.41
C GLY A 70 5.90 -4.92 9.85
N GLU A 71 5.08 -5.69 10.57
CA GLU A 71 3.69 -5.96 10.25
C GLU A 71 2.78 -4.99 11.01
N PHE A 72 1.88 -4.33 10.29
CA PHE A 72 0.95 -3.35 10.86
C PHE A 72 -0.42 -3.46 10.19
N PRO A 73 -1.52 -3.30 10.94
CA PRO A 73 -2.86 -3.34 10.38
C PRO A 73 -3.21 -2.00 9.73
N VAL A 74 -3.76 -2.04 8.52
CA VAL A 74 -4.41 -0.90 7.88
C VAL A 74 -5.88 -1.21 7.66
N ARG A 75 -6.74 -0.22 7.88
CA ARG A 75 -8.17 -0.30 7.61
C ARG A 75 -8.45 0.39 6.29
N VAL A 76 -8.82 -0.39 5.28
CA VAL A 76 -9.24 0.11 3.97
C VAL A 76 -10.76 0.23 3.98
N VAL A 77 -11.27 1.41 3.63
CA VAL A 77 -12.69 1.71 3.57
C VAL A 77 -13.04 2.10 2.14
N VAL A 78 -14.05 1.47 1.56
CA VAL A 78 -14.60 1.86 0.27
C VAL A 78 -16.00 2.43 0.48
N LYS A 79 -16.21 3.66 0.04
CA LYS A 79 -17.50 4.36 0.13
C LYS A 79 -18.09 4.52 -1.27
N SER A 80 -19.34 4.18 -1.44
CA SER A 80 -20.12 4.41 -2.66
C SER A 80 -21.44 5.09 -2.31
N GLU A 81 -22.17 5.56 -3.32
CA GLU A 81 -23.55 6.04 -3.12
C GLU A 81 -24.51 4.94 -2.64
N SER A 82 -24.18 3.67 -2.88
CA SER A 82 -25.02 2.51 -2.54
C SER A 82 -24.72 1.91 -1.16
N GLY A 83 -23.61 2.30 -0.53
CA GLY A 83 -23.14 1.75 0.74
C GLY A 83 -21.63 1.84 0.90
N GLU A 84 -21.12 1.42 2.06
CA GLU A 84 -19.68 1.35 2.34
C GLU A 84 -19.27 -0.01 2.90
N ASP A 85 -18.05 -0.43 2.60
CA ASP A 85 -17.43 -1.66 3.10
C ASP A 85 -16.05 -1.31 3.67
N ALA A 86 -15.65 -1.98 4.74
CA ALA A 86 -14.40 -1.72 5.43
C ALA A 86 -13.70 -3.03 5.78
N ARG A 87 -12.41 -3.12 5.47
CA ARG A 87 -11.61 -4.31 5.70
C ARG A 87 -10.26 -3.98 6.30
N ILE A 88 -9.87 -4.75 7.30
CA ILE A 88 -8.53 -4.67 7.88
C ILE A 88 -7.60 -5.58 7.07
N ALA A 89 -6.49 -5.03 6.61
CA ALA A 89 -5.42 -5.73 5.92
C ALA A 89 -4.12 -5.58 6.71
N TRP A 90 -3.38 -6.67 6.88
CA TRP A 90 -2.06 -6.64 7.50
C TRP A 90 -1.02 -6.35 6.42
N LEU A 91 -0.45 -5.15 6.45
CA LEU A 91 0.66 -4.79 5.59
C LEU A 91 1.97 -5.11 6.28
N ARG A 92 2.98 -5.46 5.49
CA ARG A 92 4.34 -5.66 5.96
C ARG A 92 5.28 -4.77 5.19
N ALA A 93 5.94 -3.87 5.91
CA ALA A 93 7.00 -3.05 5.35
C ALA A 93 8.36 -3.55 5.86
N SER A 94 9.33 -3.62 4.95
CA SER A 94 10.71 -3.94 5.29
C SER A 94 11.57 -2.68 5.29
N GLU A 95 12.70 -2.72 5.99
CA GLU A 95 13.73 -1.71 5.78
C GLU A 95 14.38 -1.90 4.40
N LYS A 96 14.61 -0.81 3.66
CA LYS A 96 15.32 -0.87 2.38
C LYS A 96 16.83 -0.98 2.65
N ALA A 97 17.28 -2.18 3.01
CA ALA A 97 18.70 -2.45 3.17
C ALA A 97 19.40 -2.32 1.81
N ARG A 98 20.29 -1.34 1.68
CA ARG A 98 21.20 -1.27 0.53
C ARG A 98 22.24 -2.39 0.68
N LYS A 99 22.78 -2.92 -0.40
CA LYS A 99 23.93 -3.83 -0.30
C LYS A 99 25.19 -3.08 -0.67
N CYS A 100 26.27 -3.33 0.06
CA CYS A 100 27.57 -2.81 -0.31
C CYS A 100 27.99 -3.41 -1.66
N PRO A 101 28.32 -2.59 -2.68
CA PRO A 101 28.74 -3.10 -3.99
C PRO A 101 30.11 -3.80 -3.93
N ASN A 102 30.92 -3.52 -2.90
CA ASN A 102 32.27 -4.09 -2.77
C ASN A 102 32.25 -5.47 -2.08
N CYS A 103 31.56 -5.62 -0.94
CA CYS A 103 31.59 -6.86 -0.15
C CYS A 103 30.24 -7.60 -0.05
N GLY A 104 29.17 -7.03 -0.59
CA GLY A 104 27.82 -7.60 -0.55
C GLY A 104 27.10 -7.52 0.80
N ALA A 105 27.70 -6.90 1.83
CA ALA A 105 27.08 -6.77 3.14
C ALA A 105 25.82 -5.89 3.10
N PRO A 106 24.79 -6.21 3.91
CA PRO A 106 23.65 -5.30 4.10
C PRO A 106 24.14 -4.02 4.75
N ALA A 107 23.68 -2.90 4.20
CA ALA A 107 23.95 -1.55 4.62
C ALA A 107 22.63 -0.90 5.00
N GLU A 108 22.64 -0.26 6.16
CA GLU A 108 21.48 0.43 6.68
C GLU A 108 21.07 1.57 5.73
N PRO A 109 19.77 1.86 5.60
CA PRO A 109 19.29 2.98 4.83
C PRO A 109 19.91 4.29 5.36
N GLY A 110 20.72 4.97 4.54
CA GLY A 110 21.43 6.19 4.91
C GLY A 110 22.90 6.00 5.34
N ALA A 111 23.40 4.77 5.38
CA ALA A 111 24.81 4.51 5.67
C ALA A 111 25.72 5.06 4.55
N ASN A 112 26.64 5.96 4.92
CA ASN A 112 27.65 6.49 3.99
C ASN A 112 28.77 5.48 3.70
N TYR A 113 29.04 4.59 4.66
CA TYR A 113 30.14 3.61 4.61
C TYR A 113 29.66 2.23 5.04
N CYS A 114 30.30 1.19 4.50
CA CYS A 114 30.04 -0.19 4.88
C CYS A 114 30.65 -0.48 6.25
N TRP A 115 29.84 -0.92 7.21
CA TRP A 115 30.32 -1.38 8.51
C TRP A 115 31.27 -2.59 8.41
N LYS A 116 31.16 -3.39 7.33
CA LYS A 116 31.96 -4.61 7.15
C LYS A 116 33.30 -4.37 6.45
N CYS A 117 33.32 -3.58 5.37
CA CYS A 117 34.53 -3.40 4.55
C CYS A 117 35.03 -1.95 4.45
N GLY A 118 34.35 -0.98 5.06
CA GLY A 118 34.73 0.44 5.00
C GLY A 118 34.48 1.11 3.64
N ALA A 119 34.02 0.38 2.61
CA ALA A 119 33.73 0.97 1.31
C ALA A 119 32.58 1.99 1.40
N ARG A 120 32.68 3.08 0.66
CA ARG A 120 31.63 4.10 0.56
C ARG A 120 30.42 3.53 -0.18
N ILE A 121 29.22 3.71 0.38
CA ILE A 121 27.93 3.21 -0.14
C ILE A 121 27.02 4.36 -0.62
N ALA A 122 27.32 5.60 -0.22
CA ALA A 122 26.65 6.82 -0.64
C ALA A 122 27.20 7.38 -1.96
#